data_AF-A0A2H0Q9N3-F1
#
_entry.id   AF-A0A2H0Q9N3-F1
#
_cell.length_a   1.000
_cell.length_b   1.000
_cell.length_c   1.000
_cell.angle_alpha   90.00
_cell.angle_beta   90.00
_cell.angle_gamma   90.00
#
_symmetry.space_group_name_H-M   'P 1'
#
loop_
_entity.id
_entity.type
_entity.pdbx_description
1 polymer ?
#
loop_
_entity_poly.entity_id
_entity_poly.type
_entity_poly.pdbx_seq_one_letter_code
_entity_poly.pdbx_strand_id
1 'polypeptide(L)'
;MKILPLTFLSILMILTSCDSQRSTRKSRYDYSPFSSSTSTTGGNQTDGEIIIDNTGNGSGGGGTTVTIPPEIDHCSWAPDGLNGFMSNSAHIGSYTVCKSTSNELDLYIQVKNPITNVQVCLIPTSASGGQSVYIGEPRCLVLNDNKRVYKVTMVKNRPNYSQLPLNSVMIMKDEVHFYPYPFNQNALSPDAYVFCSQYLAQYGYGGYCDAFKSVGAYTYKEF
;
A
#
# COMPACT_ATOMS: atom_id res chain seq x y z
N MET A 1 -82.21 -14.16 -16.42
CA MET A 1 -81.19 -13.10 -16.60
C MET A 1 -80.28 -13.12 -15.39
N LYS A 2 -79.01 -13.46 -15.58
CA LYS A 2 -78.00 -13.60 -14.52
C LYS A 2 -77.33 -12.25 -14.29
N ILE A 3 -77.35 -11.78 -13.05
CA ILE A 3 -76.59 -10.63 -12.56
C ILE A 3 -75.28 -11.21 -12.03
N LEU A 4 -74.14 -10.83 -12.60
CA LEU A 4 -72.81 -11.14 -12.09
C LEU A 4 -72.09 -9.82 -11.80
N PRO A 5 -71.34 -9.72 -10.67
CA PRO A 5 -70.93 -8.45 -10.11
C PRO A 5 -69.69 -7.90 -10.80
N LEU A 6 -69.80 -6.64 -11.24
CA LEU A 6 -68.74 -5.80 -11.79
C LEU A 6 -67.87 -5.25 -10.64
N THR A 7 -67.20 -6.11 -9.90
CA THR A 7 -66.35 -5.70 -8.76
C THR A 7 -65.11 -6.59 -8.69
N PHE A 8 -64.16 -6.45 -9.63
CA PHE A 8 -62.77 -6.89 -9.43
C PHE A 8 -61.80 -6.34 -10.50
N LEU A 9 -61.91 -5.07 -10.91
CA LEU A 9 -60.96 -4.48 -11.87
C LEU A 9 -60.72 -3.00 -11.60
N SER A 10 -60.37 -2.65 -10.36
CA SER A 10 -60.07 -1.25 -9.99
C SER A 10 -59.02 -1.11 -8.87
N ILE A 11 -58.26 -2.18 -8.56
CA ILE A 11 -57.17 -2.14 -7.57
C ILE A 11 -55.91 -2.73 -8.20
N LEU A 12 -55.25 -1.98 -9.09
CA LEU A 12 -53.90 -2.32 -9.56
C LEU A 12 -53.09 -1.13 -10.12
N MET A 13 -53.32 0.09 -9.64
CA MET A 13 -52.48 1.25 -9.99
C MET A 13 -52.18 2.19 -8.81
N ILE A 14 -51.59 1.69 -7.71
CA ILE A 14 -50.98 2.57 -6.69
C ILE A 14 -49.68 1.96 -6.13
N LEU A 15 -48.71 1.61 -6.98
CA LEU A 15 -47.32 1.35 -6.55
C LEU A 15 -46.27 1.86 -7.55
N THR A 16 -46.52 2.99 -8.23
CA THR A 16 -45.43 3.75 -8.87
C THR A 16 -44.87 4.76 -7.87
N SER A 17 -43.80 4.35 -7.18
CA SER A 17 -42.60 5.16 -6.94
C SER A 17 -42.80 6.66 -6.69
N CYS A 18 -43.06 7.03 -5.43
CA CYS A 18 -42.53 8.28 -4.86
C CYS A 18 -41.23 7.94 -4.12
N ASP A 19 -40.12 7.79 -4.84
CA ASP A 19 -38.82 8.09 -4.25
C ASP A 19 -38.51 9.53 -4.66
N SER A 20 -38.52 10.41 -3.66
CA SER A 20 -38.27 11.83 -3.85
C SER A 20 -36.95 12.03 -4.60
N GLN A 21 -36.90 12.97 -5.54
CA GLN A 21 -35.64 13.46 -6.08
C GLN A 21 -34.74 13.87 -4.91
N ARG A 22 -33.80 13.00 -4.56
CA ARG A 22 -32.71 13.33 -3.66
C ARG A 22 -31.89 14.37 -4.37
N SER A 23 -32.20 15.62 -4.02
CA SER A 23 -31.37 16.82 -4.11
C SER A 23 -30.15 16.67 -5.01
N THR A 24 -30.23 17.33 -6.15
CA THR A 24 -29.13 17.84 -6.97
C THR A 24 -28.01 18.42 -6.09
N ARG A 25 -27.09 17.55 -5.64
CA ARG A 25 -25.75 17.95 -5.21
C ARG A 25 -24.80 17.76 -6.40
N LYS A 26 -24.53 18.90 -7.04
CA LYS A 26 -23.34 19.22 -7.84
C LYS A 26 -23.15 18.41 -9.13
N SER A 27 -23.48 19.09 -10.22
CA SER A 27 -22.61 19.17 -11.40
C SER A 27 -21.13 19.19 -10.98
N ARG A 28 -20.44 18.06 -11.19
CA ARG A 28 -19.02 17.94 -11.53
C ARG A 28 -18.71 16.46 -11.73
N TYR A 29 -18.89 15.98 -12.95
CA TYR A 29 -18.15 14.82 -13.45
C TYR A 29 -17.63 15.17 -14.84
N ASP A 30 -16.74 16.16 -14.88
CA ASP A 30 -15.55 16.01 -15.72
C ASP A 30 -14.71 14.95 -15.02
N TYR A 31 -14.94 13.67 -15.36
CA TYR A 31 -14.10 12.57 -14.92
C TYR A 31 -12.82 12.61 -15.75
N SER A 32 -11.89 13.47 -15.34
CA SER A 32 -10.47 13.20 -15.52
C SER A 32 -10.02 12.49 -14.25
N PRO A 33 -9.79 11.17 -14.27
CA PRO A 33 -9.40 10.42 -13.07
C PRO A 33 -8.06 10.89 -12.45
N PHE A 34 -7.40 11.86 -13.09
CA PHE A 34 -6.08 12.38 -12.73
C PHE A 34 -6.00 13.91 -12.73
N SER A 35 -7.14 14.62 -12.75
CA SER A 35 -7.12 16.07 -12.51
C SER A 35 -6.91 16.35 -11.02
N SER A 36 -5.65 16.60 -10.66
CA SER A 36 -5.24 17.28 -9.42
C SER A 36 -6.05 16.87 -8.18
N SER A 37 -6.18 15.56 -7.94
CA SER A 37 -6.35 15.10 -6.57
C SER A 37 -5.08 15.52 -5.86
N THR A 38 -5.21 16.38 -4.87
CA THR A 38 -4.22 16.53 -3.81
C THR A 38 -3.89 15.11 -3.36
N SER A 39 -2.79 14.55 -3.87
CA SER A 39 -2.30 13.29 -3.34
C SER A 39 -2.10 13.58 -1.86
N THR A 40 -2.59 12.70 -1.01
CA THR A 40 -2.03 12.62 0.34
C THR A 40 -0.61 12.13 0.10
N THR A 41 0.27 13.07 -0.26
CA THR A 41 1.70 12.89 -0.32
C THR A 41 2.03 12.31 1.03
N GLY A 42 2.34 11.01 1.06
CA GLY A 42 2.76 10.33 2.27
C GLY A 42 3.87 11.17 2.84
N GLY A 43 3.60 11.85 3.96
CA GLY A 43 4.64 12.62 4.64
C GLY A 43 5.83 11.70 4.84
N ASN A 44 7.05 12.24 4.80
CA ASN A 44 8.26 11.50 5.13
C ASN A 44 8.12 11.05 6.60
N GLN A 45 7.54 9.87 6.83
CA GLN A 45 7.16 9.40 8.16
C GLN A 45 8.04 8.22 8.51
N THR A 46 9.11 8.55 9.21
CA THR A 46 9.97 7.61 9.91
C THR A 46 9.64 7.74 11.39
N ASP A 47 9.10 6.70 12.01
CA ASP A 47 8.74 6.73 13.45
C ASP A 47 9.93 6.37 14.36
N GLY A 48 11.08 6.07 13.75
CA GLY A 48 12.35 5.80 14.42
C GLY A 48 13.37 5.21 13.45
N GLU A 49 14.65 5.36 13.78
CA GLU A 49 15.76 4.83 12.99
C GLU A 49 16.76 4.15 13.91
N ILE A 50 17.20 2.96 13.52
CA ILE A 50 18.25 2.20 14.21
C ILE A 50 19.49 2.29 13.32
N ILE A 51 20.52 2.95 13.82
CA ILE A 51 21.83 2.96 13.16
C ILE A 51 22.53 1.65 13.53
N ILE A 52 22.82 0.83 12.52
CA ILE A 52 23.67 -0.34 12.68
C ILE A 52 25.04 0.00 12.12
N ASP A 53 25.91 0.60 12.95
CA ASP A 53 27.31 0.79 12.57
C ASP A 53 28.22 -0.21 13.27
N ASN A 54 28.89 -1.03 12.46
CA ASN A 54 29.95 -1.93 12.92
C ASN A 54 31.33 -1.27 12.67
N THR A 55 31.61 -0.13 13.30
CA THR A 55 32.94 0.49 13.24
C THR A 55 33.88 -0.11 14.27
N GLY A 56 34.35 -1.32 13.98
CA GLY A 56 35.57 -1.86 14.59
C GLY A 56 36.82 -1.30 13.90
N ASN A 57 37.21 -0.05 14.19
CA ASN A 57 38.62 0.39 14.16
C ASN A 57 38.76 1.87 14.60
N GLY A 58 39.19 2.08 15.85
CA GLY A 58 39.52 3.39 16.40
C GLY A 58 39.79 3.27 17.89
N SER A 59 41.08 3.21 18.24
CA SER A 59 41.58 2.98 19.59
C SER A 59 41.01 3.96 20.63
N GLY A 60 40.24 3.45 21.59
CA GLY A 60 39.89 4.14 22.83
C GLY A 60 38.46 4.67 22.92
N GLY A 61 37.59 3.93 23.62
CA GLY A 61 36.32 4.45 24.17
C GLY A 61 35.06 3.73 23.70
N GLY A 62 34.56 2.80 24.54
CA GLY A 62 33.15 2.35 24.56
C GLY A 62 32.53 1.90 23.24
N GLY A 63 32.88 0.70 22.77
CA GLY A 63 32.19 0.09 21.63
C GLY A 63 30.70 -0.08 21.92
N THR A 64 29.86 0.70 21.24
CA THR A 64 28.43 0.43 21.15
C THR A 64 28.24 -0.82 20.30
N THR A 65 28.17 -1.98 20.94
CA THR A 65 27.62 -3.20 20.33
C THR A 65 26.24 -2.82 19.76
N VAL A 66 26.11 -2.83 18.43
CA VAL A 66 24.79 -2.64 17.84
C VAL A 66 23.93 -3.83 18.24
N THR A 67 22.94 -3.54 19.06
CA THR A 67 21.97 -4.54 19.50
C THR A 67 20.76 -4.41 18.60
N ILE A 68 20.62 -5.35 17.66
CA ILE A 68 19.36 -5.52 16.92
C ILE A 68 18.27 -5.80 17.96
N PRO A 69 17.17 -5.03 17.98
CA PRO A 69 16.09 -5.26 18.92
C PRO A 69 15.52 -6.68 18.80
N PRO A 70 15.17 -7.35 19.92
CA PRO A 70 14.62 -8.71 19.89
C PRO A 70 13.36 -8.86 19.02
N GLU A 71 12.59 -7.78 18.81
CA GLU A 71 11.41 -7.87 17.95
C GLU A 71 11.70 -8.09 16.46
N ILE A 72 12.96 -7.91 16.02
CA ILE A 72 13.40 -8.06 14.63
C ILE A 72 14.67 -8.91 14.45
N ASP A 73 15.13 -9.58 15.50
CA ASP A 73 16.33 -10.42 15.46
C ASP A 73 16.17 -11.69 14.59
N HIS A 74 14.92 -12.13 14.37
CA HIS A 74 14.55 -13.23 13.49
C HIS A 74 14.75 -12.93 12.00
N CYS A 75 15.08 -11.69 11.65
CA CYS A 75 15.39 -11.27 10.29
C CYS A 75 16.90 -11.10 10.07
N SER A 76 17.35 -11.34 8.84
CA SER A 76 18.74 -11.14 8.44
C SER A 76 19.00 -9.68 8.09
N TRP A 77 19.90 -9.03 8.81
CA TRP A 77 20.30 -7.63 8.61
C TRP A 77 21.75 -7.54 8.11
N ALA A 78 22.12 -6.39 7.53
CA ALA A 78 23.47 -6.12 7.04
C ALA A 78 24.14 -4.98 7.84
N PRO A 79 24.72 -5.25 9.02
CA PRO A 79 25.37 -4.22 9.86
C PRO A 79 26.48 -3.42 9.20
N ASP A 80 27.14 -4.00 8.21
CA ASP A 80 28.20 -3.35 7.45
C ASP A 80 27.68 -2.62 6.20
N GLY A 81 26.39 -2.77 5.86
CA GLY A 81 25.79 -2.29 4.63
C GLY A 81 26.20 -3.07 3.38
N LEU A 82 26.91 -4.20 3.51
CA LEU A 82 27.50 -4.95 2.39
C LEU A 82 26.80 -6.28 2.13
N ASN A 83 26.67 -7.12 3.17
CA ASN A 83 26.18 -8.50 3.08
C ASN A 83 25.18 -8.81 4.19
N GLY A 84 24.27 -9.78 3.97
CA GLY A 84 23.29 -10.20 4.97
C GLY A 84 21.86 -9.70 4.74
N PHE A 85 21.58 -9.10 3.59
CA PHE A 85 20.21 -8.75 3.19
C PHE A 85 19.38 -10.01 2.90
N MET A 86 18.14 -10.04 3.39
CA MET A 86 17.26 -11.21 3.28
C MET A 86 16.68 -11.42 1.87
N SER A 87 16.53 -10.35 1.10
CA SER A 87 15.80 -10.37 -0.16
C SER A 87 16.51 -9.55 -1.24
N ASN A 88 16.17 -9.82 -2.49
CA ASN A 88 16.67 -9.08 -3.64
C ASN A 88 15.56 -8.93 -4.68
N SER A 89 15.43 -7.74 -5.24
CA SER A 89 14.48 -7.44 -6.32
C SER A 89 15.14 -6.58 -7.39
N ALA A 90 14.63 -6.63 -8.62
CA ALA A 90 15.07 -5.72 -9.68
C ALA A 90 14.70 -4.25 -9.38
N HIS A 91 13.70 -4.02 -8.53
CA HIS A 91 13.13 -2.69 -8.29
C HIS A 91 13.90 -1.86 -7.25
N ILE A 92 14.22 -2.46 -6.10
CA ILE A 92 14.94 -1.79 -4.99
C ILE A 92 16.30 -2.42 -4.66
N GLY A 93 16.76 -3.39 -5.47
CA GLY A 93 18.02 -4.10 -5.24
C GLY A 93 17.94 -5.08 -4.07
N SER A 94 19.06 -5.29 -3.38
CA SER A 94 19.11 -6.13 -2.17
C SER A 94 18.59 -5.35 -0.96
N TYR A 95 17.72 -5.97 -0.18
CA TYR A 95 17.04 -5.33 0.94
C TYR A 95 16.63 -6.37 2.00
N THR A 96 16.36 -5.89 3.20
CA THR A 96 15.64 -6.62 4.24
C THR A 96 14.40 -5.84 4.58
N VAL A 97 13.24 -6.50 4.61
CA VAL A 97 12.03 -5.98 5.24
C VAL A 97 11.56 -7.00 6.26
N CYS A 98 11.26 -6.54 7.46
CA CYS A 98 10.95 -7.37 8.60
C CYS A 98 9.71 -6.84 9.32
N LYS A 99 8.81 -7.72 9.73
CA LYS A 99 7.68 -7.36 10.58
C LYS A 99 8.07 -7.59 12.03
N SER A 100 7.77 -6.64 12.90
CA SER A 100 7.98 -6.81 14.34
C SER A 100 7.18 -8.00 14.89
N THR A 101 7.81 -8.79 15.77
CA THR A 101 7.11 -9.83 16.54
C THR A 101 6.29 -9.28 17.70
N SER A 102 6.56 -8.05 18.14
CA SER A 102 5.89 -7.40 19.28
C SER A 102 4.73 -6.49 18.86
N ASN A 103 4.72 -5.98 17.63
CA ASN A 103 3.67 -5.10 17.10
C ASN A 103 3.44 -5.36 15.61
N GLU A 104 2.25 -5.86 15.22
CA GLU A 104 1.96 -6.21 13.82
C GLU A 104 2.03 -5.03 12.83
N LEU A 105 1.92 -3.80 13.33
CA LEU A 105 1.95 -2.58 12.51
C LEU A 105 3.37 -2.07 12.27
N ASP A 106 4.36 -2.53 13.02
CA ASP A 106 5.72 -2.05 12.91
C ASP A 106 6.49 -2.88 11.88
N LEU A 107 6.88 -2.22 10.79
CA LEU A 107 7.78 -2.79 9.80
C LEU A 107 9.15 -2.11 9.89
N TYR A 108 10.19 -2.88 9.58
CA TYR A 108 11.56 -2.42 9.54
C TYR A 108 12.15 -2.70 8.17
N ILE A 109 12.86 -1.74 7.59
CA ILE A 109 13.45 -1.88 6.26
C ILE A 109 14.90 -1.39 6.24
N GLN A 110 15.74 -2.12 5.51
CA GLN A 110 17.13 -1.76 5.19
C GLN A 110 17.37 -2.06 3.71
N VAL A 111 18.06 -1.16 3.00
CA VAL A 111 18.43 -1.35 1.59
C VAL A 111 19.93 -1.29 1.42
N LYS A 112 20.47 -2.09 0.50
CA LYS A 112 21.90 -2.13 0.21
C LYS A 112 22.40 -0.87 -0.49
N ASN A 113 21.62 -0.40 -1.44
CA ASN A 113 21.92 0.80 -2.22
C ASN A 113 20.97 1.90 -1.73
N PRO A 114 21.49 2.99 -1.15
CA PRO A 114 20.66 4.13 -0.75
C PRO A 114 19.82 4.67 -1.90
N ILE A 115 18.56 4.99 -1.61
CA ILE A 115 17.60 5.59 -2.53
C ILE A 115 17.32 7.01 -2.00
N THR A 116 18.00 7.99 -2.59
CA THR A 116 18.02 9.38 -2.12
C THR A 116 17.28 10.36 -3.03
N ASN A 117 16.98 9.95 -4.26
CA ASN A 117 16.31 10.76 -5.26
C ASN A 117 14.78 10.71 -5.19
N VAL A 118 14.24 9.67 -4.56
CA VAL A 118 12.79 9.42 -4.44
C VAL A 118 12.48 8.75 -3.10
N GLN A 119 11.21 8.82 -2.69
CA GLN A 119 10.74 8.07 -1.54
C GLN A 119 10.46 6.62 -1.91
N VAL A 120 10.59 5.72 -0.95
CA VAL A 120 10.11 4.35 -1.03
C VAL A 120 8.85 4.25 -0.17
N CYS A 121 7.75 3.82 -0.77
CA CYS A 121 6.47 3.64 -0.11
C CYS A 121 6.26 2.16 0.22
N LEU A 122 5.92 1.90 1.47
CA LEU A 122 5.42 0.61 1.94
C LEU A 122 3.90 0.74 2.05
N ILE A 123 3.16 -0.21 1.47
CA ILE A 123 1.70 -0.25 1.53
C ILE A 123 1.30 -1.52 2.26
N PRO A 124 0.60 -1.43 3.41
CA PRO A 124 0.26 -2.61 4.19
C PRO A 124 -0.77 -3.44 3.44
N THR A 125 -0.54 -4.75 3.34
CA THR A 125 -1.43 -5.69 2.67
C THR A 125 -1.76 -6.91 3.53
N SER A 126 -2.90 -7.53 3.25
CA SER A 126 -3.29 -8.84 3.75
C SER A 126 -3.32 -9.82 2.58
N ALA A 127 -2.61 -10.93 2.73
CA ALA A 127 -2.55 -12.05 1.79
C ALA A 127 -3.36 -13.23 2.33
N SER A 128 -4.13 -13.88 1.46
CA SER A 128 -4.79 -15.15 1.74
C SER A 128 -5.15 -15.86 0.44
N GLY A 129 -4.88 -17.17 0.34
CA GLY A 129 -5.28 -17.98 -0.81
C GLY A 129 -4.73 -17.50 -2.16
N GLY A 130 -3.51 -16.92 -2.17
CA GLY A 130 -2.87 -16.38 -3.37
C GLY A 130 -3.40 -15.02 -3.83
N GLN A 131 -4.32 -14.41 -3.08
CA GLN A 131 -4.78 -13.04 -3.29
C GLN A 131 -4.20 -12.12 -2.23
N SER A 132 -3.95 -10.87 -2.60
CA SER A 132 -3.46 -9.83 -1.70
C SER A 132 -4.31 -8.58 -1.84
N VAL A 133 -4.59 -7.93 -0.72
CA VAL A 133 -5.41 -6.73 -0.65
C VAL A 133 -4.77 -5.71 0.28
N TYR A 134 -4.69 -4.45 -0.15
CA TYR A 134 -4.18 -3.40 0.75
C TYR A 134 -5.19 -3.11 1.86
N ILE A 135 -4.70 -2.84 3.06
CA ILE A 135 -5.50 -2.70 4.29
C ILE A 135 -5.39 -1.31 4.93
N GLY A 136 -4.55 -0.44 4.37
CA GLY A 136 -4.45 0.96 4.79
C GLY A 136 -3.53 1.78 3.90
N GLU A 137 -3.29 3.01 4.33
CA GLU A 137 -2.55 4.00 3.55
C GLU A 137 -1.06 3.67 3.37
N PRO A 138 -0.45 4.09 2.25
CA PRO A 138 0.99 4.02 2.05
C PRO A 138 1.76 4.84 3.08
N ARG A 139 2.94 4.35 3.47
CA ARG A 139 3.92 5.04 4.32
C ARG A 139 5.21 5.18 3.54
N CYS A 140 5.60 6.42 3.25
CA CYS A 140 6.71 6.72 2.35
C CYS A 140 7.87 7.37 3.11
N LEU A 141 9.08 6.92 2.80
CA LEU A 141 10.30 7.40 3.44
C LEU A 141 11.50 7.37 2.48
N VAL A 142 12.49 8.21 2.75
CA VAL A 142 13.78 8.19 2.04
C VAL A 142 14.72 7.21 2.74
N LEU A 143 15.28 6.26 1.98
CA LEU A 143 16.21 5.25 2.49
C LEU A 143 17.64 5.64 2.11
N ASN A 144 18.20 6.62 2.83
CA ASN A 144 19.42 7.33 2.43
C ASN A 144 20.74 6.74 2.97
N ASP A 145 20.69 5.70 3.80
CA ASP A 145 21.86 5.07 4.40
C ASP A 145 21.67 3.55 4.44
N ASN A 146 22.68 2.82 3.94
CA ASN A 146 22.63 1.36 3.85
C ASN A 146 23.02 0.67 5.16
N LYS A 147 23.50 1.40 6.16
CA LYS A 147 23.77 0.92 7.52
C LYS A 147 22.62 1.18 8.49
N ARG A 148 21.49 1.69 8.01
CA ARG A 148 20.37 2.08 8.87
C ARG A 148 19.15 1.21 8.61
N VAL A 149 18.52 0.81 9.70
CA VAL A 149 17.22 0.15 9.69
C VAL A 149 16.18 1.17 10.05
N TYR A 150 15.27 1.41 9.11
CA TYR A 150 14.20 2.39 9.24
C TYR A 150 12.96 1.69 9.79
N LYS A 151 12.40 2.23 10.87
CA LYS A 151 11.10 1.80 11.40
C LYS A 151 9.99 2.58 10.73
N VAL A 152 8.98 1.86 10.27
CA VAL A 152 7.77 2.38 9.64
C VAL A 152 6.57 1.82 10.39
N THR A 153 5.82 2.66 11.09
CA THR A 153 4.54 2.26 11.69
C THR A 153 3.46 2.38 10.63
N MET A 154 2.83 1.25 10.34
CA MET A 154 1.76 1.14 9.36
C MET A 154 0.42 1.49 9.98
N VAL A 155 -0.53 1.91 9.15
CA VAL A 155 -1.91 2.22 9.58
C VAL A 155 -2.87 1.32 8.83
N LYS A 156 -3.88 0.78 9.53
CA LYS A 156 -4.96 -0.05 8.94
C LYS A 156 -6.24 0.76 8.89
N ASN A 157 -6.35 1.66 7.92
CA ASN A 157 -7.47 2.61 7.80
C ASN A 157 -8.34 2.42 6.54
N ARG A 158 -8.17 1.33 5.79
CA ARG A 158 -9.05 1.05 4.65
C ARG A 158 -10.42 0.53 5.13
N PRO A 159 -11.54 1.19 4.79
CA PRO A 159 -12.87 0.74 5.19
C PRO A 159 -13.15 -0.68 4.71
N ASN A 160 -13.70 -1.54 5.58
CA ASN A 160 -14.00 -2.97 5.35
C ASN A 160 -12.78 -3.90 5.24
N TYR A 161 -11.55 -3.39 5.35
CA TYR A 161 -10.32 -4.19 5.30
C TYR A 161 -9.40 -3.97 6.50
N SER A 162 -9.66 -2.97 7.34
CA SER A 162 -8.85 -2.61 8.51
C SER A 162 -8.77 -3.70 9.58
N GLN A 163 -9.69 -4.66 9.57
CA GLN A 163 -9.70 -5.83 10.46
C GLN A 163 -8.79 -6.97 10.00
N LEU A 164 -8.36 -6.98 8.74
CA LEU A 164 -7.51 -8.04 8.19
C LEU A 164 -6.09 -7.95 8.76
N PRO A 165 -5.35 -9.07 8.88
CA PRO A 165 -4.00 -9.05 9.42
C PRO A 165 -3.02 -8.35 8.48
N LEU A 166 -2.02 -7.67 9.04
CA LEU A 166 -0.83 -7.25 8.28
C LEU A 166 0.12 -8.46 8.21
N ASN A 167 0.02 -9.23 7.13
CA ASN A 167 0.89 -10.37 6.86
C ASN A 167 1.65 -10.24 5.53
N SER A 168 1.49 -9.12 4.83
CA SER A 168 2.29 -8.81 3.65
C SER A 168 2.46 -7.30 3.47
N VAL A 169 3.39 -6.93 2.61
CA VAL A 169 3.65 -5.53 2.26
C VAL A 169 3.98 -5.42 0.77
N MET A 170 3.44 -4.39 0.15
CA MET A 170 3.84 -3.94 -1.18
C MET A 170 4.85 -2.80 -1.02
N ILE A 171 5.99 -2.88 -1.71
CA ILE A 171 7.06 -1.87 -1.62
C ILE A 171 7.33 -1.33 -3.01
N MET A 172 7.30 -0.02 -3.17
CA MET A 172 7.57 0.63 -4.45
C MET A 172 8.22 1.99 -4.26
N LYS A 173 8.82 2.53 -5.32
CA LYS A 173 9.36 3.89 -5.30
C LYS A 173 8.21 4.82 -5.65
N ASP A 174 8.18 5.99 -5.06
CA ASP A 174 7.25 7.06 -5.42
C ASP A 174 7.72 7.74 -6.72
N GLU A 175 7.68 6.95 -7.79
CA GLU A 175 8.16 7.31 -9.12
C GLU A 175 6.99 7.29 -10.11
N VAL A 176 7.07 8.21 -11.09
CA VAL A 176 6.09 8.31 -12.17
C VAL A 176 6.45 7.30 -13.27
N HIS A 177 5.48 6.49 -13.67
CA HIS A 177 5.58 5.61 -14.82
C HIS A 177 4.38 5.77 -15.75
N PHE A 178 4.59 5.49 -17.04
CA PHE A 178 3.50 5.32 -17.97
C PHE A 178 2.84 3.96 -17.76
N TYR A 179 1.56 3.96 -17.41
CA TYR A 179 0.76 2.76 -17.27
C TYR A 179 -0.09 2.55 -18.54
N PRO A 180 -0.05 1.36 -19.16
CA PRO A 180 -0.79 1.10 -20.39
C PRO A 180 -2.30 1.09 -20.15
N TYR A 181 -3.08 0.89 -21.22
CA TYR A 181 -4.53 0.70 -21.12
C TYR A 181 -4.85 -0.37 -20.05
N PRO A 182 -5.83 -0.13 -19.14
CA PRO A 182 -6.84 0.92 -19.18
C PRO A 182 -6.50 2.23 -18.46
N PHE A 183 -5.28 2.39 -17.92
CA PHE A 183 -4.82 3.70 -17.47
C PHE A 183 -4.57 4.63 -18.67
N ASN A 184 -3.63 4.24 -19.53
CA ASN A 184 -3.17 5.01 -20.70
C ASN A 184 -2.62 6.41 -20.36
N GLN A 185 -1.77 6.49 -19.33
CA GLN A 185 -1.22 7.76 -18.84
C GLN A 185 -0.11 7.57 -17.80
N ASN A 186 0.57 8.65 -17.46
CA ASN A 186 1.55 8.71 -16.39
C ASN A 186 0.87 8.80 -15.02
N ALA A 187 1.32 7.99 -14.06
CA ALA A 187 0.88 8.05 -12.66
C ALA A 187 2.04 7.66 -11.73
N LEU A 188 1.96 8.09 -10.47
CA LEU A 188 2.84 7.59 -9.42
C LEU A 188 2.52 6.12 -9.13
N SER A 189 3.53 5.30 -8.89
CA SER A 189 3.34 3.87 -8.62
C SER A 189 2.41 3.58 -7.43
N PRO A 190 2.54 4.25 -6.27
CA PRO A 190 1.61 4.05 -5.16
C PRO A 190 0.16 4.34 -5.54
N ASP A 191 -0.07 5.42 -6.28
CA ASP A 191 -1.40 5.84 -6.70
C ASP A 191 -2.02 4.85 -7.70
N ALA A 192 -1.23 4.38 -8.68
CA ALA A 192 -1.67 3.40 -9.65
C ALA A 192 -2.07 2.08 -8.96
N TYR A 193 -1.30 1.63 -7.97
CA TYR A 193 -1.62 0.43 -7.19
C TYR A 193 -2.89 0.59 -6.34
N VAL A 194 -3.03 1.72 -5.65
CA VAL A 194 -4.22 1.99 -4.83
C VAL A 194 -5.46 2.07 -5.73
N PHE A 195 -5.37 2.79 -6.85
CA PHE A 195 -6.45 2.90 -7.82
C PHE A 195 -6.88 1.52 -8.34
N CYS A 196 -5.93 0.72 -8.83
CA CYS A 196 -6.27 -0.59 -9.39
C CYS A 196 -6.91 -1.51 -8.34
N SER A 197 -6.38 -1.49 -7.12
CA SER A 197 -6.90 -2.31 -6.01
C SER A 197 -8.29 -1.88 -5.55
N GLN A 198 -8.58 -0.58 -5.56
CA GLN A 198 -9.92 -0.06 -5.28
C GLN A 198 -10.89 -0.41 -6.40
N TYR A 199 -10.49 -0.23 -7.66
CA TYR A 199 -11.33 -0.52 -8.82
C TYR A 199 -11.69 -2.01 -8.87
N LEU A 200 -10.72 -2.89 -8.65
CA LEU A 200 -10.95 -4.34 -8.57
C LEU A 200 -11.94 -4.68 -7.44
N ALA A 201 -11.76 -4.09 -6.25
CA ALA A 201 -12.65 -4.35 -5.12
C ALA A 201 -14.07 -3.85 -5.33
N GLN A 202 -14.25 -2.72 -6.04
CA GLN A 202 -15.55 -2.11 -6.26
C GLN A 202 -16.31 -2.71 -7.45
N TYR A 203 -15.60 -3.05 -8.53
CA TYR A 203 -16.21 -3.44 -9.80
C TYR A 203 -15.87 -4.87 -10.25
N GLY A 204 -14.96 -5.57 -9.56
CA GLY A 204 -14.51 -6.90 -9.96
C GLY A 204 -13.63 -6.93 -11.21
N TYR A 205 -13.28 -5.77 -11.77
CA TYR A 205 -12.48 -5.68 -13.00
C TYR A 205 -10.99 -5.56 -12.70
N GLY A 206 -10.21 -6.56 -13.13
CA GLY A 206 -8.77 -6.66 -12.88
C GLY A 206 -7.85 -5.93 -13.86
N GLY A 207 -8.37 -5.39 -14.97
CA GLY A 207 -7.51 -4.86 -16.04
C GLY A 207 -6.57 -3.73 -15.62
N TYR A 208 -6.98 -2.87 -14.67
CA TYR A 208 -6.07 -1.88 -14.08
C TYR A 208 -4.95 -2.55 -13.28
N CYS A 209 -5.23 -3.62 -12.54
CA CYS A 209 -4.20 -4.35 -11.79
C CYS A 209 -3.22 -5.03 -12.75
N ASP A 210 -3.70 -5.56 -13.86
CA ASP A 210 -2.86 -6.19 -14.88
C ASP A 210 -1.96 -5.16 -15.59
N ALA A 211 -2.50 -3.98 -15.91
CA ALA A 211 -1.73 -2.85 -16.44
C ALA A 211 -0.67 -2.38 -15.44
N PHE A 212 -1.01 -2.24 -14.15
CA PHE A 212 -0.05 -1.94 -13.09
C PHE A 212 1.07 -2.98 -13.01
N LYS A 213 0.70 -4.27 -12.97
CA LYS A 213 1.66 -5.38 -12.90
C LYS A 213 2.61 -5.42 -14.09
N SER A 214 2.12 -5.07 -15.28
CA SER A 214 2.93 -5.07 -16.51
C SER A 214 4.13 -4.10 -16.47
N VAL A 215 4.04 -3.02 -15.68
CA VAL A 215 5.15 -2.08 -15.47
C VAL A 215 6.21 -2.66 -14.54
N GLY A 216 5.81 -3.46 -13.55
CA GLY A 216 6.73 -4.16 -12.66
C GLY A 216 7.52 -3.28 -11.69
N ALA A 217 7.11 -2.01 -11.50
CA ALA A 217 7.79 -1.04 -10.62
C ALA A 217 7.44 -1.23 -9.13
N TYR A 218 7.49 -2.47 -8.65
CA TYR A 218 7.21 -2.83 -7.26
C TYR A 218 7.94 -4.11 -6.84
N THR A 219 7.99 -4.36 -5.54
CA THR A 219 8.29 -5.66 -4.96
C THR A 219 7.24 -6.02 -3.91
N TYR A 220 6.98 -7.31 -3.74
CA TYR A 220 5.97 -7.82 -2.82
C TYR A 220 6.61 -8.80 -1.84
N LYS A 221 6.25 -8.70 -0.56
CA LYS A 221 6.73 -9.60 0.48
C LYS A 221 5.58 -10.07 1.35
N GLU A 222 5.46 -11.38 1.49
CA GLU A 222 4.66 -12.03 2.52
C GLU A 222 5.58 -12.41 3.70
N PHE A 223 5.06 -12.26 4.93
CA PHE A 223 5.79 -12.49 6.19
C PHE A 223 5.50 -13.88 6.77
#